data_AF-A0A9D7KKX5-F1
#
_entry.id   AF-A0A9D7KKX5-F1
#
_cell.length_a   1.000
_cell.length_b   1.000
_cell.length_c   1.000
_cell.angle_alpha   90.00
_cell.angle_beta   90.00
_cell.angle_gamma   90.00
#
_symmetry.space_group_name_H-M   'P 1'
#
loop_
_entity.id
_entity.type
_entity.pdbx_description
1 polymer ?
#
loop_
_entity_poly.entity_id
_entity_poly.type
_entity_poly.pdbx_seq_one_letter_code
_entity_poly.pdbx_strand_id
1 'polypeptide(L)'
;MKIKIDAIDTLFFKDGKPFTMGEEVWANSMFPPPPSVIYGALRSHYFGLHPEVISKAGTSDDPTKDLVLNFFGIAVDGEVMFPTPLNLLFRKDAESDENNLIKTELVEFNGVSNYAYKYQLQSEQNEKVDSVSGSYLNGNSLTEYLFRTDKGLNALPLSQFISDEPKTGIGRSNSTRSAEDGKLFRTGMKRPSVKKESGE
;
A
#
# COMPACT_ATOMS: atom_id res chain seq x y z
N MET A 1 -17.36 -13.06 6.27
CA MET A 1 -17.80 -11.64 6.14
C MET A 1 -16.83 -10.90 5.24
N LYS A 2 -17.31 -9.98 4.40
CA LYS A 2 -16.46 -9.05 3.64
C LYS A 2 -16.80 -7.64 4.10
N ILE A 3 -15.79 -6.82 4.35
CA ILE A 3 -15.94 -5.42 4.78
C ILE A 3 -15.28 -4.55 3.73
N LYS A 4 -16.01 -3.57 3.21
CA LYS A 4 -15.48 -2.52 2.32
C LYS A 4 -15.36 -1.24 3.14
N ILE A 5 -14.21 -0.57 3.05
CA ILE A 5 -13.95 0.70 3.73
C ILE A 5 -13.64 1.72 2.63
N ASP A 6 -14.52 2.69 2.46
CA ASP A 6 -14.33 3.78 1.51
C ASP A 6 -13.80 5.02 2.25
N ALA A 7 -12.76 5.64 1.69
CA ALA A 7 -12.22 6.87 2.25
C ALA A 7 -13.15 8.04 1.92
N ILE A 8 -13.57 8.78 2.94
CA ILE A 8 -14.41 9.98 2.76
C ILE A 8 -13.56 11.17 2.24
N ASP A 9 -12.30 11.24 2.65
CA ASP A 9 -11.33 12.26 2.22
C ASP A 9 -9.92 11.64 2.27
N THR A 10 -8.88 12.45 2.40
CA THR A 10 -7.50 11.96 2.44
C THR A 10 -7.20 11.11 3.66
N LEU A 11 -6.37 10.09 3.44
CA LEU A 11 -5.93 9.14 4.43
C LEU A 11 -4.49 9.45 4.85
N PHE A 12 -4.17 9.20 6.12
CA PHE A 12 -2.82 9.30 6.62
C PHE A 12 -2.48 8.09 7.48
N PHE A 13 -1.45 7.36 7.06
CA PHE A 13 -0.95 6.17 7.74
C PHE A 13 0.52 6.38 8.03
N LYS A 14 0.80 6.92 9.20
CA LYS A 14 2.15 7.30 9.61
C LYS A 14 3.11 6.11 9.48
N ASP A 15 4.30 6.34 8.92
CA ASP A 15 5.39 5.37 8.94
C ASP A 15 5.98 5.19 10.36
N GLY A 16 6.90 4.24 10.51
CA GLY A 16 7.54 3.94 11.79
C GLY A 16 8.54 5.00 12.27
N LYS A 17 8.73 6.11 11.54
CA LYS A 17 9.70 7.13 11.93
C LYS A 17 9.16 7.97 13.10
N PRO A 18 10.01 8.41 14.04
CA PRO A 18 9.61 9.39 15.04
C PRO A 18 9.00 10.61 14.36
N PHE A 19 7.93 11.15 14.94
CA PHE A 19 7.32 12.38 14.45
C PHE A 19 6.81 13.14 15.66
N THR A 20 7.69 13.97 16.20
CA THR A 20 7.45 14.80 17.37
C THR A 20 7.36 16.25 16.91
N MET A 21 6.30 16.94 17.33
CA MET A 21 6.11 18.35 17.05
C MET A 21 7.29 19.16 17.64
N GLY A 22 7.98 19.94 16.81
CA GLY A 22 9.18 20.69 17.22
C GLY A 22 10.51 20.11 16.74
N GLU A 23 10.54 18.83 16.34
CA GLU A 23 11.78 18.15 15.90
C GLU A 23 11.74 17.83 14.40
N GLU A 24 10.70 17.13 13.95
CA GLU A 24 10.53 16.78 12.55
C GLU A 24 9.36 17.53 11.90
N VAL A 25 9.63 18.14 10.75
CA VAL A 25 8.64 18.94 10.02
C VAL A 25 7.88 18.09 9.00
N TRP A 26 8.35 16.89 8.66
CA TRP A 26 7.77 16.08 7.58
C TRP A 26 7.39 14.68 8.02
N ALA A 27 6.10 14.33 7.92
CA ALA A 27 5.63 12.96 8.12
C ALA A 27 5.27 12.27 6.80
N ASN A 28 5.80 11.07 6.59
CA ASN A 28 5.45 10.24 5.44
C ASN A 28 4.26 9.34 5.76
N SER A 29 3.41 9.14 4.76
CA SER A 29 2.29 8.20 4.80
C SER A 29 2.62 6.94 4.00
N MET A 30 2.38 5.76 4.59
CA MET A 30 2.54 4.45 3.97
C MET A 30 1.20 3.93 3.46
N PHE A 31 1.11 3.60 2.17
CA PHE A 31 -0.11 3.04 1.60
C PHE A 31 0.19 1.86 0.67
N PRO A 32 -0.58 0.76 0.75
CA PRO A 32 -1.64 0.47 1.72
C PRO A 32 -1.13 0.40 3.17
N PRO A 33 -1.99 0.65 4.17
CA PRO A 33 -1.59 0.53 5.56
C PRO A 33 -1.24 -0.91 5.93
N PRO A 34 -0.41 -1.12 6.97
CA PRO A 34 -0.23 -2.43 7.56
C PRO A 34 -1.58 -3.03 8.01
N PRO A 35 -1.80 -4.36 7.87
CA PRO A 35 -3.06 -5.00 8.29
C PRO A 35 -3.43 -4.75 9.75
N SER A 36 -2.43 -4.53 10.62
CA SER A 36 -2.62 -4.17 12.02
C SER A 36 -3.39 -2.87 12.23
N VAL A 37 -3.30 -1.91 11.29
CA VAL A 37 -4.07 -0.66 11.34
C VAL A 37 -5.56 -0.95 11.18
N ILE A 38 -5.94 -1.79 10.21
CA ILE A 38 -7.34 -2.18 9.98
C ILE A 38 -7.85 -3.03 11.13
N TYR A 39 -7.05 -4.00 11.59
CA TYR A 39 -7.36 -4.81 12.76
C TYR A 39 -7.61 -3.94 14.01
N GLY A 40 -6.73 -2.97 14.26
CA GLY A 40 -6.86 -2.01 15.35
C GLY A 40 -8.11 -1.14 15.19
N ALA A 41 -8.40 -0.63 14.00
CA ALA A 41 -9.59 0.18 13.74
C ALA A 41 -10.89 -0.59 14.03
N LEU A 42 -10.98 -1.86 13.61
CA LEU A 42 -12.13 -2.72 13.89
C LEU A 42 -12.31 -2.98 15.39
N ARG A 43 -11.22 -3.28 16.11
CA ARG A 43 -11.26 -3.47 17.58
C ARG A 43 -11.64 -2.19 18.31
N SER A 44 -11.06 -1.06 17.92
CA SER A 44 -11.41 0.25 18.48
C SER A 44 -12.88 0.61 18.24
N HIS A 45 -13.42 0.29 17.06
CA HIS A 45 -14.84 0.48 16.80
C HIS A 45 -15.71 -0.37 17.73
N TYR A 46 -15.38 -1.65 17.91
CA TYR A 46 -16.08 -2.53 18.84
C TYR A 46 -16.05 -1.99 20.27
N PHE A 47 -14.88 -1.66 20.82
CA PHE A 47 -14.77 -1.11 22.18
C PHE A 47 -15.40 0.27 22.34
N GLY A 48 -15.47 1.07 21.27
CA GLY A 48 -16.19 2.33 21.26
C GLY A 48 -17.71 2.16 21.41
N LEU A 49 -18.27 1.07 20.87
CA LEU A 49 -19.68 0.69 21.06
C LEU A 49 -19.93 -0.03 22.38
N HIS A 50 -18.89 -0.65 22.95
CA HIS A 50 -18.95 -1.46 24.16
C HIS A 50 -17.94 -0.97 25.23
N PRO A 51 -18.08 0.27 25.73
CA PRO A 51 -17.14 0.84 26.69
C PRO A 51 -17.07 0.06 28.00
N GLU A 52 -18.14 -0.67 28.37
CA GLU A 52 -18.23 -1.48 29.58
C GLU A 52 -17.25 -2.66 29.62
N VAL A 53 -16.75 -3.10 28.47
CA VAL A 53 -15.78 -4.21 28.36
C VAL A 53 -14.39 -3.75 27.92
N ILE A 54 -14.13 -2.44 27.83
CA ILE A 54 -12.82 -1.91 27.40
C ILE A 54 -11.67 -2.37 28.30
N SER A 55 -11.93 -2.56 29.60
CA SER A 55 -10.97 -3.08 30.57
C SER A 55 -10.51 -4.51 30.28
N LYS A 56 -11.26 -5.25 29.45
CA LYS A 56 -10.92 -6.61 29.03
C LYS A 56 -10.01 -6.63 27.79
N ALA A 57 -9.78 -5.50 27.12
CA ALA A 57 -8.96 -5.45 25.92
C ALA A 57 -7.54 -5.99 26.17
N GLY A 58 -7.10 -6.97 25.37
CA GLY A 58 -5.80 -7.62 25.51
C GLY A 58 -5.68 -8.66 26.64
N THR A 59 -6.76 -8.91 27.38
CA THR A 59 -6.81 -9.95 28.43
C THR A 59 -7.30 -11.29 27.86
N SER A 60 -7.28 -12.36 28.67
CA SER A 60 -7.89 -13.66 28.31
C SER A 60 -9.39 -13.56 28.01
N ASP A 61 -10.05 -12.55 28.58
CA ASP A 61 -11.49 -12.30 28.47
C ASP A 61 -11.82 -11.23 27.41
N ASP A 62 -10.85 -10.88 26.57
CA ASP A 62 -11.06 -9.95 25.46
C ASP A 62 -12.10 -10.53 24.48
N PRO A 63 -13.25 -9.88 24.28
CA PRO A 63 -14.30 -10.36 23.38
C PRO A 63 -13.90 -10.34 21.90
N THR A 64 -12.80 -9.66 21.56
CA THR A 64 -12.26 -9.53 20.20
C THR A 64 -11.07 -10.44 19.93
N LYS A 65 -10.65 -11.28 20.89
CA LYS A 65 -9.44 -12.12 20.77
C LYS A 65 -9.45 -13.10 19.59
N ASP A 66 -10.65 -13.54 19.19
CA ASP A 66 -10.85 -14.50 18.11
C ASP A 66 -11.06 -13.82 16.74
N LEU A 67 -10.92 -12.49 16.68
CA LEU A 67 -10.96 -11.75 15.41
C LEU A 67 -9.74 -12.12 14.55
N VAL A 68 -9.99 -12.63 13.35
CA VAL A 68 -8.93 -12.99 12.39
C VAL A 68 -9.15 -12.24 11.08
N LEU A 69 -8.13 -11.48 10.67
CA LEU A 69 -8.09 -10.83 9.37
C LEU A 69 -7.44 -11.77 8.34
N ASN A 70 -8.26 -12.47 7.57
CA ASN A 70 -7.79 -13.46 6.58
C ASN A 70 -7.16 -12.81 5.33
N PHE A 71 -7.71 -11.68 4.90
CA PHE A 71 -7.26 -10.97 3.72
C PHE A 71 -7.52 -9.48 3.86
N PHE A 72 -6.58 -8.68 3.37
CA PHE A 72 -6.68 -7.25 3.22
C PHE A 72 -6.08 -6.88 1.87
N GLY A 73 -6.75 -5.99 1.16
CA GLY A 73 -6.33 -5.53 -0.15
C GLY A 73 -7.02 -4.22 -0.51
N ILE A 74 -6.60 -3.63 -1.62
CA ILE A 74 -7.23 -2.44 -2.17
C ILE A 74 -8.27 -2.88 -3.19
N ALA A 75 -9.36 -2.11 -3.30
CA ALA A 75 -10.35 -2.31 -4.33
C ALA A 75 -10.39 -1.07 -5.24
N VAL A 76 -10.34 -1.30 -6.54
CA VAL A 76 -10.41 -0.27 -7.59
C VAL A 76 -11.56 -0.63 -8.50
N ASP A 77 -12.49 0.30 -8.74
CA ASP A 77 -13.69 0.06 -9.58
C ASP A 77 -14.48 -1.22 -9.21
N GLY A 78 -14.46 -1.58 -7.92
CA GLY A 78 -15.13 -2.80 -7.41
C GLY A 78 -14.31 -4.08 -7.52
N GLU A 79 -13.17 -4.07 -8.20
CA GLU A 79 -12.26 -5.20 -8.32
C GLU A 79 -11.17 -5.16 -7.24
N VAL A 80 -10.87 -6.32 -6.65
CA VAL A 80 -9.76 -6.45 -5.70
C VAL A 80 -8.44 -6.49 -6.49
N MET A 81 -7.51 -5.66 -6.06
CA MET A 81 -6.16 -5.62 -6.62
C MET A 81 -5.17 -6.30 -5.68
N PHE A 82 -4.17 -6.95 -6.25
CA PHE A 82 -3.18 -7.77 -5.57
C PHE A 82 -1.78 -7.20 -5.80
N PRO A 83 -0.91 -7.15 -4.79
CA PRO A 83 0.45 -6.67 -4.98
C PRO A 83 1.17 -7.51 -6.05
N THR A 84 1.89 -6.87 -6.97
CA THR A 84 2.60 -7.57 -8.03
C THR A 84 3.73 -8.45 -7.43
N PRO A 85 3.78 -9.75 -7.75
CA PRO A 85 4.89 -10.63 -7.39
C PRO A 85 6.26 -10.07 -7.81
N LEU A 86 7.27 -10.20 -6.93
CA LEU A 86 8.59 -9.61 -7.13
C LEU A 86 9.40 -10.24 -8.27
N ASN A 87 8.99 -11.41 -8.77
CA ASN A 87 9.60 -12.04 -9.93
C ASN A 87 8.98 -11.58 -11.26
N LEU A 88 8.06 -10.62 -11.24
CA LEU A 88 7.59 -9.92 -12.43
C LEU A 88 8.32 -8.58 -12.55
N LEU A 89 8.63 -8.17 -13.78
CA LEU A 89 9.31 -6.91 -14.09
C LEU A 89 8.54 -6.18 -15.21
N PHE A 90 8.61 -4.86 -15.25
CA PHE A 90 8.03 -4.10 -16.37
C PHE A 90 8.96 -4.17 -17.57
N ARG A 91 8.40 -4.32 -18.77
CA ARG A 91 9.12 -4.14 -20.03
C ARG A 91 9.29 -2.64 -20.30
N LYS A 92 10.52 -2.16 -20.49
CA LYS A 92 10.79 -0.74 -20.77
C LYS A 92 10.30 -0.30 -22.14
N ASP A 93 10.44 -1.18 -23.12
CA ASP A 93 10.19 -0.90 -24.51
C ASP A 93 8.82 -1.48 -24.96
N ALA A 94 7.87 -1.65 -24.03
CA ALA A 94 6.52 -2.09 -24.36
C ALA A 94 5.78 -1.03 -25.19
N GLU A 95 5.29 -1.40 -26.37
CA GLU A 95 4.53 -0.48 -27.24
C GLU A 95 3.09 -0.23 -26.77
N SER A 96 2.60 -1.04 -25.82
CA SER A 96 1.26 -0.94 -25.25
C SER A 96 1.26 -1.20 -23.75
N ASP A 97 0.22 -0.69 -23.06
CA ASP A 97 -0.08 -1.08 -21.68
C ASP A 97 -0.51 -2.55 -21.54
N GLU A 98 -0.82 -3.21 -22.67
CA GLU A 98 -1.07 -4.65 -22.72
C GLU A 98 0.23 -5.46 -22.74
N ASN A 99 0.23 -6.55 -21.98
CA ASN A 99 1.37 -7.43 -21.74
C ASN A 99 2.62 -6.65 -21.28
N ASN A 100 2.44 -5.69 -20.38
CA ASN A 100 3.52 -4.81 -19.94
C ASN A 100 4.51 -5.47 -18.96
N LEU A 101 4.24 -6.73 -18.56
CA LEU A 101 5.09 -7.49 -17.64
C LEU A 101 5.83 -8.64 -18.30
N ILE A 102 7.06 -8.87 -17.82
CA ILE A 102 7.84 -10.07 -18.07
C ILE A 102 8.06 -10.83 -16.77
N LYS A 103 8.02 -12.16 -16.86
CA LYS A 103 8.28 -13.06 -15.73
C LYS A 103 9.74 -13.49 -15.70
N THR A 104 10.30 -13.52 -14.51
CA THR A 104 11.60 -14.12 -14.22
C THR A 104 11.40 -15.45 -13.50
N GLU A 105 12.25 -16.40 -13.84
CA GLU A 105 12.28 -17.74 -13.26
C GLU A 105 13.58 -17.91 -12.47
N LEU A 106 13.54 -18.80 -11.48
CA LEU A 106 14.70 -19.11 -10.66
C LEU A 106 15.64 -20.05 -11.43
N VAL A 107 16.87 -19.61 -11.66
CA VAL A 107 17.90 -20.38 -12.36
C VAL A 107 19.18 -20.48 -11.54
N GLU A 108 20.03 -21.47 -11.82
CA GLU A 108 21.35 -21.55 -11.19
C GLU A 108 22.19 -20.32 -11.52
N PHE A 109 22.85 -19.77 -10.50
CA PHE A 109 23.68 -18.59 -10.68
C PHE A 109 24.91 -18.94 -11.51
N ASN A 110 25.05 -18.31 -12.67
CA ASN A 110 26.18 -18.48 -13.57
C ASN A 110 26.84 -17.13 -13.84
N GLY A 111 27.60 -16.65 -12.85
CA GLY A 111 28.26 -15.35 -12.92
C GLY A 111 29.36 -15.17 -11.88
N VAL A 112 29.95 -13.97 -11.87
CA VAL A 112 30.93 -13.56 -10.86
C VAL A 112 30.25 -12.58 -9.91
N SER A 113 30.27 -12.89 -8.62
CA SER A 113 29.77 -12.02 -7.57
C SER A 113 30.72 -12.06 -6.38
N ASN A 114 30.73 -11.00 -5.57
CA ASN A 114 31.43 -10.96 -4.29
C ASN A 114 30.71 -11.81 -3.21
N TYR A 115 29.57 -12.40 -3.53
CA TYR A 115 28.80 -13.28 -2.66
C TYR A 115 28.40 -14.57 -3.41
N ALA A 116 28.41 -15.70 -2.69
CA ALA A 116 28.15 -17.02 -3.27
C ALA A 116 26.64 -17.30 -3.41
N TYR A 117 25.97 -16.65 -4.37
CA TYR A 117 24.59 -16.95 -4.71
C TYR A 117 24.49 -18.31 -5.41
N LYS A 118 23.55 -19.16 -4.96
CA LYS A 118 23.25 -20.44 -5.63
C LYS A 118 22.30 -20.27 -6.82
N TYR A 119 21.39 -19.30 -6.72
CA TYR A 119 20.35 -19.05 -7.71
C TYR A 119 20.21 -17.56 -7.98
N GLN A 120 19.66 -17.24 -9.14
CA GLN A 120 19.24 -15.89 -9.52
C GLN A 120 17.86 -15.92 -10.19
N LEU A 121 17.17 -14.78 -10.19
CA LEU A 121 16.01 -14.58 -11.03
C LEU A 121 16.48 -14.11 -12.40
N GLN A 122 16.05 -14.80 -13.45
CA GLN A 122 16.42 -14.48 -14.82
C GLN A 122 15.19 -14.60 -15.73
N SER A 123 15.05 -13.66 -16.67
CA SER A 123 14.10 -13.78 -17.77
C SER A 123 14.70 -14.59 -18.92
N GLU A 124 13.86 -15.31 -19.65
CA GLU A 124 14.28 -16.00 -20.88
C GLU A 124 14.62 -15.01 -22.00
N GLN A 125 13.98 -13.83 -21.98
CA GLN A 125 14.15 -12.77 -22.97
C GLN A 125 15.21 -11.77 -22.48
N ASN A 126 16.13 -11.38 -23.39
CA ASN A 126 17.11 -10.34 -23.13
C ASN A 126 16.51 -8.95 -23.43
N GLU A 127 15.57 -8.54 -22.59
CA GLU A 127 14.83 -7.29 -22.71
C GLU A 127 15.26 -6.28 -21.64
N LYS A 128 15.14 -4.99 -21.95
CA LYS A 128 15.30 -3.94 -20.95
C LYS A 128 14.09 -3.92 -20.04
N VAL A 129 14.34 -3.98 -18.74
CA VAL A 129 13.29 -4.10 -17.72
C VAL A 129 13.41 -3.02 -16.64
N ASP A 130 12.30 -2.76 -15.96
CA ASP A 130 12.20 -1.92 -14.77
C ASP A 130 11.53 -2.67 -13.61
N SER A 131 11.73 -2.15 -12.40
CA SER A 131 11.09 -2.67 -11.19
C SER A 131 9.58 -2.42 -11.19
N VAL A 132 8.80 -3.41 -10.73
CA VAL A 132 7.34 -3.32 -10.55
C VAL A 132 6.92 -2.78 -9.18
N SER A 133 7.87 -2.23 -8.40
CA SER A 133 7.59 -1.74 -7.04
C SER A 133 6.40 -0.80 -7.01
N GLY A 134 5.47 -1.03 -6.08
CA GLY A 134 4.27 -0.21 -5.92
C GLY A 134 3.19 -0.44 -6.99
N SER A 135 3.23 -1.54 -7.73
CA SER A 135 2.22 -1.91 -8.73
C SER A 135 1.35 -3.08 -8.29
N TYR A 136 0.18 -3.19 -8.90
CA TYR A 136 -0.83 -4.17 -8.56
C TYR A 136 -1.41 -4.89 -9.80
N LEU A 137 -1.75 -6.16 -9.61
CA LEU A 137 -2.49 -7.00 -10.54
C LEU A 137 -3.98 -7.00 -10.20
N ASN A 138 -4.85 -7.04 -11.21
CA ASN A 138 -6.24 -7.44 -11.00
C ASN A 138 -6.36 -8.97 -10.87
N GLY A 139 -7.56 -9.46 -10.58
CA GLY A 139 -7.82 -10.89 -10.40
C GLY A 139 -7.50 -11.74 -11.65
N ASN A 140 -7.74 -11.20 -12.85
CA ASN A 140 -7.42 -11.88 -14.10
C ASN A 140 -5.90 -12.04 -14.25
N SER A 141 -5.13 -10.96 -14.19
CA SER A 141 -3.66 -11.01 -14.28
C SER A 141 -3.02 -11.89 -13.20
N LEU A 142 -3.56 -11.90 -11.97
CA LEU A 142 -3.07 -12.80 -10.92
C LEU A 142 -3.35 -14.27 -11.28
N THR A 143 -4.53 -14.57 -11.81
CA THR A 143 -4.89 -15.93 -12.26
C THR A 143 -3.96 -16.38 -13.38
N GLU A 144 -3.73 -15.53 -14.39
CA GLU A 144 -2.81 -15.84 -15.48
C GLU A 144 -1.38 -16.08 -14.96
N TYR A 145 -0.92 -15.29 -13.98
CA TYR A 145 0.38 -15.49 -13.33
C TYR A 145 0.51 -16.83 -12.59
N LEU A 146 -0.51 -17.19 -11.80
CA LEU A 146 -0.51 -18.41 -10.98
C LEU A 146 -0.61 -19.68 -11.85
N PHE A 147 -1.45 -19.66 -12.88
CA PHE A 147 -1.73 -20.83 -13.71
C PHE A 147 -0.91 -20.88 -15.01
N ARG A 148 -0.04 -19.89 -15.26
CA ARG A 148 0.86 -19.82 -16.42
C ARG A 148 0.11 -20.00 -17.74
N THR A 149 -0.86 -19.14 -17.92
CA THR A 149 -1.64 -19.05 -19.15
C THR A 149 -0.88 -18.21 -20.18
N ASP A 150 -1.04 -18.51 -21.47
CA ASP A 150 -0.33 -17.84 -22.59
C ASP A 150 -0.80 -16.39 -22.82
N LYS A 151 -1.69 -15.88 -21.97
CA LYS A 151 -2.18 -14.50 -22.05
C LYS A 151 -1.19 -13.51 -21.43
N GLY A 152 -1.16 -12.31 -21.98
CA GLY A 152 -0.31 -11.23 -21.50
C GLY A 152 -0.62 -10.82 -20.04
N LEU A 153 0.43 -10.43 -19.31
CA LEU A 153 0.32 -9.99 -17.92
C LEU A 153 0.38 -8.47 -17.82
N ASN A 154 -0.56 -7.91 -17.06
CA ASN A 154 -0.67 -6.46 -16.84
C ASN A 154 -0.64 -6.13 -15.35
N ALA A 155 0.19 -5.15 -14.98
CA ALA A 155 0.12 -4.47 -13.70
C ALA A 155 -0.13 -2.98 -13.88
N LEU A 156 -0.82 -2.38 -12.90
CA LEU A 156 -1.09 -0.95 -12.83
C LEU A 156 -0.37 -0.36 -11.62
N PRO A 157 0.41 0.73 -11.77
CA PRO A 157 1.06 1.38 -10.64
C PRO A 157 0.00 2.02 -9.74
N LEU A 158 0.20 1.90 -8.42
CA LEU A 158 -0.75 2.43 -7.42
C LEU A 158 -0.97 3.94 -7.54
N SER A 159 0.01 4.66 -8.09
CA SER A 159 -0.07 6.10 -8.38
C SER A 159 -1.18 6.47 -9.37
N GLN A 160 -1.69 5.53 -10.17
CA GLN A 160 -2.87 5.78 -11.01
C GLN A 160 -4.15 5.94 -10.18
N PHE A 161 -4.22 5.31 -9.01
CA PHE A 161 -5.42 5.28 -8.17
C PHE A 161 -5.30 6.15 -6.93
N ILE A 162 -4.09 6.56 -6.55
CA ILE A 162 -3.84 7.31 -5.32
C ILE A 162 -2.76 8.35 -5.59
N SER A 163 -3.02 9.57 -5.15
CA SER A 163 -2.07 10.68 -5.22
C SER A 163 -1.68 11.17 -3.81
N ASP A 164 -0.53 11.84 -3.74
CA ASP A 164 -0.10 12.53 -2.53
C ASP A 164 -0.63 13.96 -2.52
N GLU A 165 -1.39 14.32 -1.48
CA GLU A 165 -1.86 15.67 -1.19
C GLU A 165 -1.09 16.25 0.01
N PRO A 166 -0.21 17.25 -0.21
CA PRO A 166 0.53 17.86 0.88
C PRO A 166 -0.40 18.70 1.76
N LYS A 167 -0.37 18.46 3.08
CA LYS A 167 -1.03 19.31 4.09
C LYS A 167 0.02 19.91 5.02
N THR A 168 -0.07 21.22 5.25
CA THR A 168 0.77 21.97 6.21
C THR A 168 -0.11 22.45 7.35
N GLY A 169 0.30 22.21 8.59
CA GLY A 169 -0.39 22.67 9.79
C GLY A 169 0.54 23.45 10.72
N ILE A 170 -0.06 24.30 11.55
CA ILE A 170 0.63 25.09 12.58
C ILE A 170 -0.02 24.88 13.94
N GLY A 171 0.80 24.78 15.00
CA GLY A 171 0.36 24.97 16.37
C GLY A 171 0.18 26.45 16.67
N ARG A 172 -0.89 26.78 17.38
CA ARG A 172 -1.23 28.16 17.74
C ARG A 172 -1.39 28.28 19.24
N SER A 173 -0.97 29.42 19.79
CA SER A 173 -1.25 29.76 21.17
C SER A 173 -2.71 30.16 21.30
N ASN A 174 -3.41 29.56 22.26
CA ASN A 174 -4.81 29.88 22.53
C ASN A 174 -4.99 31.30 23.08
N SER A 175 -3.99 31.85 23.77
CA SER A 175 -4.05 33.19 24.38
C SER A 175 -3.81 34.29 23.37
N THR A 176 -2.75 34.18 22.56
CA THR A 176 -2.35 35.22 21.60
C THR A 176 -2.96 35.02 20.22
N ARG A 177 -3.53 33.83 19.95
CA ARG A 177 -4.01 33.38 18.63
C ARG A 177 -2.94 33.39 17.53
N SER A 178 -1.66 33.55 17.90
CA SER A 178 -0.51 33.53 16.99
C SER A 178 0.03 32.11 16.81
N ALA A 179 0.83 31.90 15.75
CA ALA A 179 1.61 30.68 15.60
C ALA A 179 2.63 30.56 16.73
N GLU A 180 2.88 29.33 17.19
CA GLU A 180 3.94 29.05 18.17
C GLU A 180 5.19 28.53 17.46
N ASP A 181 6.34 29.02 17.92
CA ASP A 181 7.63 28.63 17.37
C ASP A 181 7.87 27.13 17.50
N GLY A 182 8.43 26.53 16.44
CA GLY A 182 8.68 25.09 16.36
C GLY A 182 7.44 24.23 16.08
N LYS A 183 6.21 24.77 16.08
CA LYS A 183 4.99 23.97 15.88
C LYS A 183 4.49 23.96 14.44
N LEU A 184 5.40 23.96 13.46
CA LEU A 184 5.07 23.76 12.04
C LEU A 184 5.19 22.27 11.71
N PHE A 185 4.21 21.73 10.98
CA PHE A 185 4.30 20.38 10.45
C PHE A 185 3.74 20.27 9.03
N ARG A 186 4.25 19.29 8.29
CA ARG A 186 3.86 18.95 6.92
C ARG A 186 3.66 17.44 6.81
N THR A 187 2.64 17.05 6.05
CA THR A 187 2.29 15.64 5.83
C THR A 187 1.94 15.41 4.38
N GLY A 188 2.38 14.29 3.81
CA GLY A 188 1.90 13.79 2.52
C GLY A 188 0.68 12.91 2.72
N MET A 189 -0.52 13.46 2.58
CA MET A 189 -1.76 12.70 2.75
C MET A 189 -2.03 11.88 1.48
N LYS A 190 -2.60 10.69 1.62
CA LYS A 190 -2.97 9.84 0.49
C LYS A 190 -4.40 10.14 0.08
N ARG A 191 -4.60 10.67 -1.13
CA ARG A 191 -5.92 10.90 -1.71
C ARG A 191 -6.22 9.79 -2.73
N PRO A 192 -7.22 8.93 -2.49
CA PRO A 192 -7.76 8.09 -3.54
C PRO A 192 -8.31 8.96 -4.67
N SER A 193 -7.80 8.71 -5.88
CA SER A 193 -8.23 9.38 -7.10
C SER A 193 -9.54 8.76 -7.55
N VAL A 194 -10.58 9.57 -7.69
CA VAL A 194 -11.73 9.21 -8.53
C VAL A 194 -11.22 9.28 -9.97
N LYS A 195 -11.47 8.25 -10.80
CA LYS A 195 -11.22 8.34 -12.24
C LYS A 195 -11.73 9.69 -12.73
N LYS A 196 -10.87 10.51 -13.34
CA LYS A 196 -11.38 11.53 -14.24
C LYS A 196 -12.06 10.74 -15.34
N GLU A 197 -13.38 10.87 -15.47
CA GLU A 197 -14.04 10.50 -16.72
C GLU A 197 -13.20 11.15 -17.82
N SER A 198 -12.71 10.33 -18.74
CA SER A 198 -12.15 10.80 -19.99
C SER A 198 -13.27 11.65 -20.59
N GLY A 199 -13.09 12.97 -20.60
CA GLY A 199 -14.07 13.85 -21.21
C GLY A 199 -14.34 13.35 -22.64
N GLU A 200 -15.60 13.07 -22.92
CA GLU A 200 -16.13 12.99 -24.28
C GLU A 200 -15.80 14.27 -25.07
#